data_AF-A0A816H723-F1
#
_entry.id   AF-A0A816H723-F1
#
_cell.length_a   1.000
_cell.length_b   1.000
_cell.length_c   1.000
_cell.angle_alpha   90.00
_cell.angle_beta   90.00
_cell.angle_gamma   90.00
#
_symmetry.space_group_name_H-M   'P 1'
#
loop_
_entity.id
_entity.type
_entity.pdbx_description
1 polymer ?
#
loop_
_entity_poly.entity_id
_entity_poly.type
_entity_poly.pdbx_seq_one_letter_code
_entity_poly.pdbx_strand_id
1 'polypeptide(L)'
;MHSKLALHNWFTDKKAIEPINDNQIKWHTYGPNFTEDFGFHRARRYIAFDVIRRVLSYYFGYDIIHHMHIVYISDDIIKYAHDKAVSFSSGDDVPDIFKQLIKSCQTALHVRYQI
;
A
#
# COMPACT_ATOMS: atom_id res chain seq x y z
N MET A 1 18.22 -24.68 -9.39
CA MET A 1 18.63 -23.29 -9.72
C MET A 1 17.38 -22.46 -9.87
N HIS A 2 17.07 -21.59 -8.91
CA HIS A 2 15.99 -20.62 -9.10
C HIS A 2 16.51 -19.48 -10.00
N SER A 3 15.71 -19.07 -10.99
CA SER A 3 16.04 -17.94 -11.86
C SER A 3 16.22 -16.66 -11.02
N LYS A 4 17.20 -15.82 -11.38
CA LYS A 4 17.42 -14.53 -10.70
C LYS A 4 16.18 -13.65 -10.86
N LEU A 5 15.71 -13.08 -9.76
CA LEU A 5 14.58 -12.15 -9.76
C LEU A 5 15.02 -10.79 -10.31
N ALA A 6 14.25 -10.27 -11.27
CA ALA A 6 14.44 -8.95 -11.82
C ALA A 6 13.12 -8.17 -11.77
N LEU A 7 13.20 -6.88 -11.44
CA LEU A 7 12.08 -5.97 -11.52
C LEU A 7 12.29 -4.98 -12.66
N HIS A 8 11.18 -4.57 -13.26
CA HIS A 8 11.17 -3.42 -14.14
C HIS A 8 11.37 -2.17 -13.28
N ASN A 9 12.48 -1.47 -13.51
CA ASN A 9 12.75 -0.20 -12.86
C ASN A 9 12.43 0.90 -13.87
N TRP A 10 11.43 1.75 -13.58
CA TRP A 10 11.04 2.83 -14.48
C TRP A 10 12.19 3.81 -14.82
N PHE A 11 13.16 3.99 -13.92
CA PHE A 11 14.28 4.91 -14.15
C PHE A 11 15.41 4.32 -15.01
N THR A 12 15.50 3.00 -15.12
CA THR A 12 16.64 2.30 -15.77
C THR A 12 16.22 1.13 -16.65
N ASP A 13 14.92 1.04 -16.98
CA ASP A 13 14.18 -0.05 -17.63
C ASP A 13 14.26 -1.46 -17.01
N LYS A 14 15.42 -1.91 -16.51
CA LYS A 14 15.56 -3.19 -15.79
C LYS A 14 16.63 -3.13 -14.72
N LYS A 15 16.37 -3.72 -13.55
CA LYS A 15 17.41 -3.97 -12.54
C LYS A 15 17.15 -5.30 -11.84
N ALA A 16 18.21 -6.06 -11.62
CA ALA A 16 18.18 -7.15 -10.65
C ALA A 16 17.84 -6.55 -9.28
N ILE A 17 17.06 -7.27 -8.46
CA ILE A 17 16.86 -6.84 -7.08
C ILE A 17 18.14 -7.17 -6.31
N GLU A 18 18.86 -6.13 -5.90
CA GLU A 18 20.00 -6.22 -5.00
C GLU A 18 19.63 -5.45 -3.74
N PRO A 19 19.33 -6.13 -2.61
CA PRO A 19 18.99 -5.46 -1.37
C PRO A 19 20.16 -4.61 -0.89
N ILE A 20 19.84 -3.45 -0.32
CA ILE A 20 20.86 -2.52 0.22
C ILE A 20 21.48 -3.09 1.50
N ASN A 21 20.67 -3.79 2.31
CA ASN A 21 21.06 -4.41 3.57
C ASN A 21 20.81 -5.93 3.51
N ASP A 22 21.85 -6.71 3.23
CA ASP A 22 21.83 -8.17 3.23
C ASP A 22 20.62 -8.77 2.48
N ASN A 23 19.69 -9.40 3.21
CA ASN A 23 18.48 -10.05 2.70
C ASN A 23 17.22 -9.21 2.94
N GLN A 24 17.36 -7.97 3.42
CA GLN A 24 16.26 -7.08 3.77
C GLN A 24 15.96 -6.09 2.64
N ILE A 25 14.72 -6.14 2.16
CA ILE A 25 14.18 -5.20 1.18
C ILE A 25 13.24 -4.25 1.92
N LYS A 26 13.56 -2.96 1.86
CA LYS A 26 12.70 -1.87 2.32
C LYS A 26 11.91 -1.34 1.14
N TRP A 27 10.59 -1.32 1.24
CA TRP A 27 9.71 -0.87 0.19
C TRP A 27 8.72 0.15 0.74
N HIS A 28 8.61 1.31 0.07
CA HIS A 28 7.57 2.29 0.29
C HIS A 28 6.50 2.29 -0.83
N THR A 29 5.22 2.29 -0.46
CA THR A 29 4.09 2.50 -1.40
C THR A 29 3.14 3.59 -0.92
N TYR A 30 2.49 4.26 -1.86
CA TYR A 30 1.32 5.07 -1.55
C TYR A 30 0.15 4.19 -1.09
N GLY A 31 -0.41 4.54 0.06
CA GLY A 31 -1.57 3.93 0.67
C GLY A 31 -2.88 4.56 0.21
N PRO A 32 -3.99 4.21 0.88
CA PRO A 32 -5.30 4.75 0.58
C PRO A 32 -5.37 6.27 0.80
N ASN A 33 -6.23 6.92 0.01
CA ASN A 33 -6.79 8.23 0.33
C ASN A 33 -8.23 8.07 0.83
N PHE A 34 -8.65 8.96 1.73
CA PHE A 34 -9.96 8.92 2.35
C PHE A 34 -11.02 9.53 1.41
N THR A 35 -11.68 8.69 0.61
CA THR A 35 -12.82 9.07 -0.26
C THR A 35 -13.83 7.93 -0.32
N GLU A 36 -15.12 8.23 -0.56
CA GLU A 36 -16.25 7.27 -0.48
C GLU A 36 -16.05 5.94 -1.21
N ASP A 37 -15.40 5.95 -2.38
CA ASP A 37 -15.35 4.75 -3.20
C ASP A 37 -13.97 4.13 -3.25
N PHE A 38 -13.74 3.05 -2.51
CA PHE A 38 -12.60 2.18 -2.76
C PHE A 38 -12.81 1.35 -4.05
N GLY A 39 -12.81 2.03 -5.20
CA GLY A 39 -13.07 1.43 -6.50
C GLY A 39 -12.09 0.32 -6.86
N PHE A 40 -12.52 -0.60 -7.72
CA PHE A 40 -11.75 -1.78 -8.16
C PHE A 40 -10.32 -1.45 -8.61
N HIS A 41 -10.12 -0.30 -9.27
CA HIS A 41 -8.82 0.17 -9.74
C HIS A 41 -7.83 0.50 -8.59
N ARG A 42 -8.33 0.91 -7.42
CA ARG A 42 -7.53 1.09 -6.20
C ARG A 42 -7.23 -0.26 -5.57
N ALA A 43 -8.25 -1.12 -5.41
CA ALA A 43 -8.10 -2.47 -4.88
C ALA A 43 -7.04 -3.30 -5.62
N ARG A 44 -7.05 -3.27 -6.96
CA ARG A 44 -6.07 -3.96 -7.81
C ARG A 44 -4.62 -3.63 -7.44
N ARG A 45 -4.31 -2.39 -7.06
CA ARG A 45 -2.94 -1.98 -6.71
C ARG A 45 -2.48 -2.65 -5.42
N TYR A 46 -3.32 -2.64 -4.40
CA TYR A 46 -3.00 -3.26 -3.10
C TYR A 46 -2.85 -4.78 -3.23
N ILE A 47 -3.73 -5.43 -4.00
CA ILE A 47 -3.61 -6.86 -4.30
C ILE A 47 -2.29 -7.15 -5.01
N ALA A 48 -1.94 -6.36 -6.04
CA ALA A 48 -0.68 -6.53 -6.76
C ALA A 48 0.54 -6.39 -5.82
N PHE A 49 0.53 -5.39 -4.93
CA PHE A 49 1.61 -5.21 -3.96
C PHE A 49 1.69 -6.36 -2.94
N ASP A 50 0.56 -6.90 -2.47
CA ASP A 50 0.59 -8.06 -1.57
C ASP A 50 1.09 -9.33 -2.28
N VAL A 51 0.70 -9.56 -3.54
CA VAL A 51 1.21 -10.67 -4.34
C VAL A 51 2.73 -10.55 -4.51
N ILE A 52 3.24 -9.37 -4.89
CA ILE A 52 4.68 -9.15 -5.03
C ILE A 52 5.39 -9.40 -3.71
N ARG A 53 4.87 -8.85 -2.59
CA ARG A 53 5.43 -9.05 -1.26
C ARG A 53 5.48 -10.53 -0.87
N ARG A 54 4.43 -11.31 -1.16
CA ARG A 54 4.38 -12.76 -0.90
C ARG A 54 5.36 -13.54 -1.76
N VAL A 55 5.51 -13.19 -3.03
CA VAL A 55 6.50 -13.84 -3.90
C VAL A 55 7.92 -13.55 -3.39
N LEU A 56 8.22 -12.30 -3.05
CA LEU A 56 9.53 -11.90 -2.50
C LEU A 56 9.85 -12.63 -1.19
N SER A 57 8.89 -12.68 -0.26
CA SER A 57 9.11 -13.29 1.05
C SER A 57 9.03 -14.82 1.02
N TYR A 58 7.95 -15.41 0.49
CA TYR A 58 7.72 -16.85 0.58
C TYR A 58 8.50 -17.67 -0.46
N TYR A 59 8.68 -17.12 -1.67
CA TYR A 59 9.37 -17.86 -2.73
C TYR A 59 10.86 -17.54 -2.80
N PHE A 60 11.26 -16.28 -2.63
CA PHE A 60 12.67 -15.87 -2.68
C PHE A 60 13.33 -15.73 -1.30
N GLY A 61 12.56 -15.76 -0.20
CA GLY A 61 13.11 -15.76 1.15
C GLY A 61 13.58 -14.38 1.65
N TYR A 62 13.23 -13.29 0.98
CA TYR A 62 13.61 -11.94 1.41
C TYR A 62 12.86 -11.52 2.69
N ASP A 63 13.57 -10.83 3.59
CA ASP A 63 12.94 -10.08 4.68
C ASP A 63 12.39 -8.76 4.12
N ILE A 64 11.09 -8.51 4.28
CA ILE A 64 10.42 -7.37 3.66
C ILE A 64 9.89 -6.43 4.74
N ILE A 65 10.44 -5.22 4.78
CA ILE A 65 9.84 -4.11 5.53
C ILE A 65 9.06 -3.26 4.53
N HIS A 66 7.74 -3.31 4.61
CA HIS A 66 6.84 -2.55 3.74
C HIS A 66 6.17 -1.41 4.49
N HIS A 67 6.46 -0.17 4.08
CA HIS A 67 5.83 1.04 4.59
C HIS A 67 4.78 1.53 3.60
N MET A 68 3.56 1.75 4.09
CA MET A 68 2.46 2.30 3.30
C MET A 68 1.99 3.61 3.90
N HIS A 69 2.23 4.72 3.19
CA HIS A 69 1.81 6.06 3.63
C HIS A 69 0.32 6.30 3.37
N ILE A 70 -0.43 6.81 4.36
CA ILE A 70 -1.84 7.14 4.20
C ILE A 70 -1.99 8.63 3.92
N VAL A 71 -2.74 8.97 2.88
CA VAL A 71 -3.04 10.36 2.54
C VAL A 71 -4.31 10.78 3.26
N TYR A 72 -4.16 11.55 4.34
CA TYR A 72 -5.29 12.08 5.12
C TYR A 72 -5.62 13.54 4.77
N ILE A 73 -4.70 14.27 4.14
CA ILE A 73 -4.93 15.63 3.62
C ILE A 73 -4.46 15.67 2.15
N SER A 74 -5.36 16.07 1.26
CA SER A 74 -5.08 16.40 -0.15
C SER A 74 -6.23 17.24 -0.70
N ASP A 75 -6.03 17.89 -1.85
CA ASP A 75 -7.05 18.73 -2.48
C ASP A 75 -8.36 17.96 -2.75
N ASP A 76 -8.26 16.69 -3.15
CA ASP A 76 -9.42 15.81 -3.36
C ASP A 76 -10.20 15.55 -2.06
N ILE A 77 -9.49 15.40 -0.93
CA ILE A 77 -10.11 15.19 0.38
C ILE A 77 -10.77 16.49 0.86
N ILE A 78 -10.13 17.64 0.65
CA ILE A 78 -10.68 18.95 1.01
C ILE A 78 -11.95 19.22 0.20
N LYS A 79 -11.92 18.97 -1.10
CA LYS A 79 -13.08 19.09 -1.98
C LYS A 79 -14.20 18.16 -1.56
N TYR A 80 -13.88 16.89 -1.29
CA TYR A 80 -14.83 15.92 -0.79
C TYR A 80 -15.48 16.36 0.54
N ALA A 81 -14.68 16.90 1.48
CA ALA A 81 -15.17 17.44 2.75
C ALA A 81 -16.20 18.55 2.53
N HIS A 82 -15.87 19.48 1.63
CA HIS A 82 -16.71 20.61 1.27
C HIS A 82 -18.02 20.14 0.60
N ASP A 83 -17.91 19.26 -0.40
CA ASP A 83 -19.06 18.74 -1.17
C ASP A 83 -20.01 17.91 -0.30
N LYS A 84 -19.49 17.21 0.72
CA LYS A 84 -20.28 16.38 1.65
C LYS A 84 -20.65 17.09 2.95
N ALA A 85 -20.27 18.36 3.10
CA ALA A 85 -20.43 19.13 4.34
C ALA A 85 -19.89 18.39 5.59
N VAL A 86 -18.79 17.65 5.43
CA VAL A 86 -18.12 16.92 6.50
C VAL A 86 -16.98 17.78 7.05
N SER A 87 -17.03 18.10 8.33
CA SER A 87 -15.90 18.71 9.04
C SER A 87 -14.97 17.62 9.56
N PHE A 88 -13.72 17.61 9.11
CA PHE A 88 -12.68 16.80 9.72
C PHE A 88 -12.18 17.51 10.99
N SER A 89 -12.82 17.25 12.13
CA SER A 89 -12.33 17.69 13.44
C SER A 89 -11.08 16.90 13.81
N SER A 90 -9.92 17.56 13.72
CA SER A 90 -8.69 17.28 14.46
C SER A 90 -8.42 15.81 14.84
N GLY A 91 -7.69 15.09 14.00
CA GLY A 91 -6.79 13.99 14.40
C GLY A 91 -7.40 12.65 14.86
N ASP A 92 -8.56 12.66 15.53
CA ASP A 92 -9.07 11.50 16.28
C ASP A 92 -10.14 10.68 15.53
N ASP A 93 -10.82 11.26 14.54
CA ASP A 93 -11.80 10.54 13.70
C ASP A 93 -11.13 9.76 12.53
N VAL A 94 -9.91 10.16 12.15
CA VAL A 94 -9.13 9.54 11.06
C VAL A 94 -8.61 8.13 11.42
N PRO A 95 -8.15 7.85 12.65
CA PRO A 95 -7.66 6.53 13.06
C PRO A 95 -8.69 5.39 13.01
N ASP A 96 -9.95 5.63 13.38
CA ASP A 96 -10.94 4.54 13.50
C ASP A 96 -11.56 4.19 12.15
N ILE A 97 -11.84 5.19 11.31
CA ILE A 97 -12.27 4.93 9.94
C ILE A 97 -11.13 4.30 9.13
N PHE A 98 -9.88 4.66 9.42
CA PHE A 98 -8.71 4.00 8.86
C PHE A 98 -8.63 2.51 9.22
N LYS A 99 -8.82 2.15 10.51
CA LYS A 99 -8.90 0.74 10.93
C LYS A 99 -10.01 0.02 10.18
N GLN A 100 -11.15 0.67 9.96
CA GLN A 100 -12.27 0.09 9.24
C GLN A 100 -11.97 -0.13 7.75
N LEU A 101 -11.28 0.81 7.10
CA LEU A 101 -10.85 0.68 5.72
C LEU A 101 -9.84 -0.46 5.54
N ILE A 102 -8.81 -0.50 6.40
CA ILE A 102 -7.80 -1.57 6.37
C ILE A 102 -8.47 -2.91 6.64
N LYS A 103 -9.35 -2.99 7.64
CA LYS A 103 -10.10 -4.20 7.97
C LYS A 103 -10.97 -4.65 6.80
N SER A 104 -11.60 -3.71 6.11
CA SER A 104 -12.40 -4.00 4.90
C SER A 104 -11.53 -4.53 3.77
N CYS A 105 -10.38 -3.92 3.51
CA CYS A 105 -9.40 -4.40 2.53
C CYS A 105 -8.82 -5.78 2.90
N GLN A 106 -8.49 -6.01 4.18
CA GLN A 106 -7.99 -7.29 4.68
C GLN A 106 -9.04 -8.39 4.58
N THR A 107 -10.30 -8.09 4.91
CA THR A 107 -11.41 -9.05 4.88
C THR A 107 -11.85 -9.36 3.46
N ALA A 108 -12.07 -8.33 2.63
CA ALA A 108 -12.56 -8.50 1.27
C ALA A 108 -11.50 -9.08 0.31
N LEU A 109 -10.22 -8.74 0.51
CA LEU A 109 -9.15 -9.08 -0.44
C LEU A 109 -8.14 -10.09 0.12
N HIS A 110 -8.30 -10.54 1.37
CA HIS A 110 -7.35 -11.45 2.06
C HIS A 110 -5.90 -10.94 2.08
N VAL A 111 -5.73 -9.63 1.91
CA VAL A 111 -4.43 -8.96 1.90
C VAL A 111 -3.94 -8.83 3.34
N ARG A 112 -2.66 -9.18 3.60
CA ARG A 112 -2.08 -9.13 4.95
C ARG A 112 -1.14 -7.93 5.07
N TYR A 113 -1.68 -6.81 5.55
CA TYR A 113 -0.89 -5.67 6.00
C TYR A 113 -0.78 -5.68 7.53
N GLN A 114 0.42 -5.50 8.05
CA GLN A 114 0.66 -5.13 9.45
C GLN A 114 0.87 -3.61 9.48
N ILE A 115 0.14 -2.92 10.35
CA ILE A 115 0.29 -1.48 10.62
C ILE A 115 1.02 -1.34 11.95
#